data_AF-A0A915XM56-F1
#
_entry.id   AF-A0A915XM56-F1
#
_cell.length_a   1.000
_cell.length_b   1.000
_cell.length_c   1.000
_cell.angle_alpha   90.00
_cell.angle_beta   90.00
_cell.angle_gamma   90.00
#
_symmetry.space_group_name_H-M   'P 1'
#
loop_
_entity.id
_entity.type
_entity.pdbx_description
1 polymer ?
#
loop_
_entity_poly.entity_id
_entity_poly.type
_entity_poly.pdbx_seq_one_letter_code
_entity_poly.pdbx_strand_id
1 'polypeptide(L)'
;MRTVILAFTMGFALQQASLVPVDLGDAVTTGRVVTRGDLQVVTRRVDGASQIAARRRVGGEWRPWEIVVAAPPGQMALASSLSPDGTRLYFEANMRTPAVAGRDDSDAWVVEHTAAGWGQPRPIGAPWDTPANEHAMSTATDGTVCLNSTREGGRGANDIYCSPSLALSPTLVSALSSPAQDAFPVLSARGDVLIFASNRPGGFGGWDLYASRREAGTWAPPVNLGAPVNTAADELNPWLDDQRLVFVRTRDAAREVLVQAPWAMPAP
;
A
#
# COMPACT_ATOMS: atom_id res chain seq x y z
N MET A 1 36.13 -4.40 28.71
CA MET A 1 35.28 -4.00 27.57
C MET A 1 34.43 -5.18 27.17
N ARG A 2 33.17 -5.23 27.61
CA ARG A 2 32.16 -6.17 27.13
C ARG A 2 31.01 -5.33 26.61
N THR A 3 30.81 -5.38 25.30
CA THR A 3 29.77 -4.66 24.57
C THR A 3 28.40 -5.14 25.06
N VAL A 4 27.62 -4.19 25.60
CA VAL A 4 26.22 -4.38 25.92
C VAL A 4 25.46 -4.43 24.61
N ILE A 5 24.88 -5.59 24.27
CA ILE A 5 23.81 -5.68 23.28
C ILE A 5 22.55 -5.20 24.00
N LEU A 6 22.21 -3.92 23.86
CA LEU A 6 20.91 -3.41 24.25
C LEU A 6 19.90 -3.90 23.20
N ALA A 7 19.18 -4.96 23.54
CA ALA A 7 17.95 -5.32 22.86
C ALA A 7 16.95 -4.16 23.05
N PHE A 8 16.59 -3.50 21.96
CA PHE A 8 15.47 -2.56 21.93
C PHE A 8 14.17 -3.36 22.06
N THR A 9 13.68 -3.53 23.28
CA THR A 9 12.28 -3.87 23.53
C THR A 9 11.50 -2.56 23.61
N MET A 10 11.05 -2.05 22.47
CA MET A 10 10.03 -1.01 22.45
C MET A 10 8.65 -1.64 22.64
N GLY A 11 8.05 -1.37 23.80
CA GLY A 11 6.70 -1.76 24.12
C GLY A 11 5.68 -0.99 23.30
N PHE A 12 5.28 -1.53 22.15
CA PHE A 12 3.94 -1.30 21.62
C PHE A 12 2.98 -2.19 22.40
N ALA A 13 2.43 -1.69 23.50
CA ALA A 13 1.22 -2.28 24.06
C ALA A 13 0.01 -1.75 23.27
N LEU A 14 -0.05 -2.03 21.96
CA LEU A 14 -1.33 -2.02 21.25
C LEU A 14 -2.17 -3.10 21.93
N GLN A 15 -3.19 -2.69 22.67
CA GLN A 15 -4.12 -3.65 23.27
C GLN A 15 -4.99 -4.25 22.15
N GLN A 16 -5.32 -5.54 22.25
CA GLN A 16 -6.13 -6.28 21.29
C GLN A 16 -7.50 -5.60 21.00
N ALA A 17 -7.99 -4.78 21.93
CA ALA A 17 -9.21 -3.97 21.84
C ALA A 17 -9.13 -2.76 20.88
N SER A 18 -7.95 -2.45 20.33
CA SER A 18 -7.77 -1.35 19.38
C SER A 18 -7.98 -1.76 17.92
N LEU A 19 -8.25 -3.04 17.66
CA LEU A 19 -8.53 -3.57 16.33
C LEU A 19 -10.02 -3.51 16.02
N VAL A 20 -10.42 -2.59 15.13
CA VAL A 20 -11.83 -2.37 14.77
C VAL A 20 -12.05 -2.77 13.30
N PRO A 21 -13.12 -3.53 12.97
CA PRO A 21 -13.52 -3.74 11.59
C PRO A 21 -13.78 -2.40 10.89
N VAL A 22 -13.29 -2.25 9.66
CA VAL A 22 -13.57 -1.06 8.85
C VAL A 22 -15.03 -1.10 8.39
N ASP A 23 -15.76 0.02 8.54
CA ASP A 23 -17.11 0.15 7.96
C ASP A 23 -17.02 0.25 6.42
N LEU A 24 -17.60 -0.74 5.76
CA LEU A 24 -17.67 -0.85 4.30
C LEU A 24 -19.13 -0.75 3.78
N GLY A 25 -20.12 -0.63 4.66
CA GLY A 25 -21.53 -0.82 4.30
C GLY A 25 -21.73 -2.12 3.49
N ASP A 26 -22.46 -2.02 2.38
CA ASP A 26 -22.76 -3.17 1.50
C ASP A 26 -21.64 -3.52 0.50
N ALA A 27 -20.44 -2.93 0.63
CA ALA A 27 -19.34 -3.23 -0.29
C ALA A 27 -18.70 -4.59 0.01
N VAL A 28 -18.78 -5.51 -0.96
CA VAL A 28 -17.98 -6.74 -0.97
C VAL A 28 -16.57 -6.38 -1.43
N THR A 29 -15.57 -6.46 -0.55
CA THR A 29 -14.18 -6.07 -0.89
C THR A 29 -13.26 -7.27 -1.07
N THR A 30 -12.15 -7.08 -1.78
CA THR A 30 -11.04 -8.06 -1.88
C THR A 30 -9.86 -7.64 -1.00
N GLY A 31 -10.14 -7.11 0.20
CA GLY A 31 -9.09 -6.77 1.16
C GLY A 31 -8.35 -5.46 0.92
N ARG A 32 -8.80 -4.53 0.05
CA ARG A 32 -8.13 -3.23 -0.11
C ARG A 32 -9.06 -2.07 0.16
N VAL A 33 -8.67 -1.25 1.13
CA VAL A 33 -9.38 -0.04 1.53
C VAL A 33 -8.39 1.08 1.81
N VAL A 34 -8.66 2.24 1.22
CA VAL A 34 -7.84 3.45 1.32
C VAL A 34 -8.77 4.58 1.76
N THR A 35 -8.50 5.23 2.90
CA THR A 35 -9.43 6.24 3.45
C THR A 35 -8.74 7.54 3.83
N ARG A 36 -8.77 8.58 3.01
CA ARG A 36 -8.15 9.86 3.34
C ARG A 36 -9.22 10.92 3.64
N GLY A 37 -9.29 11.33 4.91
CA GLY A 37 -10.30 12.29 5.37
C GLY A 37 -11.72 11.79 5.06
N ASP A 38 -12.46 12.57 4.29
CA ASP A 38 -13.83 12.26 3.87
C ASP A 38 -13.91 11.38 2.61
N LEU A 39 -12.80 10.89 2.06
CA LEU A 39 -12.78 10.02 0.89
C LEU A 39 -12.41 8.59 1.27
N GLN A 40 -13.24 7.61 0.88
CA GLN A 40 -12.96 6.19 1.03
C GLN A 40 -13.01 5.50 -0.33
N VAL A 41 -12.01 4.68 -0.61
CA VAL A 41 -11.87 3.90 -1.85
C VAL A 41 -11.69 2.44 -1.49
N VAL A 42 -12.35 1.56 -2.23
CA VAL A 42 -12.29 0.11 -2.04
C VAL A 42 -12.12 -0.61 -3.37
N THR A 43 -11.49 -1.79 -3.32
CA THR A 43 -11.55 -2.75 -4.41
C THR A 43 -12.58 -3.83 -4.13
N ARG A 44 -13.44 -4.09 -5.13
CA ARG A 44 -14.50 -5.09 -5.08
C ARG A 44 -14.43 -6.03 -6.27
N ARG A 45 -14.99 -7.23 -6.13
CA ARG A 45 -15.27 -8.14 -7.25
C ARG A 45 -16.76 -8.22 -7.51
N VAL A 46 -17.15 -8.01 -8.76
CA VAL A 46 -18.53 -8.10 -9.24
C VAL A 46 -18.51 -8.98 -10.48
N ASP A 47 -19.23 -10.11 -10.44
CA ASP A 47 -19.31 -11.09 -11.54
C ASP A 47 -17.95 -11.52 -12.11
N GLY A 48 -16.96 -11.68 -11.22
CA GLY A 48 -15.59 -12.09 -11.58
C GLY A 48 -14.69 -10.96 -12.08
N ALA A 49 -15.21 -9.76 -12.32
CA ALA A 49 -14.43 -8.58 -12.70
C ALA A 49 -14.06 -7.73 -11.47
N SER A 50 -12.88 -7.12 -11.50
CA SER A 50 -12.45 -6.19 -10.44
C SER A 50 -12.98 -4.79 -10.72
N GLN A 51 -13.48 -4.12 -9.68
CA GLN A 51 -13.89 -2.73 -9.74
C GLN A 51 -13.29 -1.96 -8.58
N ILE A 52 -12.98 -0.70 -8.82
CA ILE A 52 -12.64 0.27 -7.79
C ILE A 52 -13.84 1.17 -7.60
N ALA A 53 -14.34 1.21 -6.36
CA ALA A 53 -15.45 2.05 -5.96
C ALA A 53 -14.99 3.06 -4.92
N ALA A 54 -15.56 4.25 -4.96
CA ALA A 54 -15.30 5.30 -3.99
C ALA A 54 -16.59 5.80 -3.37
N ARG A 55 -16.49 6.38 -2.18
CA ARG A 55 -17.55 7.16 -1.58
C ARG A 55 -16.95 8.32 -0.80
N ARG A 56 -17.74 9.38 -0.67
CA ARG A 56 -17.37 10.56 0.10
C ARG A 56 -18.29 10.77 1.30
N ARG A 57 -17.76 11.33 2.37
CA ARG A 57 -18.53 11.79 3.52
C ARG A 57 -18.93 13.25 3.31
N VAL A 58 -20.21 13.58 3.50
CA VAL A 58 -20.72 14.95 3.39
C VAL A 58 -21.68 15.19 4.54
N GLY A 59 -21.37 16.17 5.41
CA GLY A 59 -22.17 16.43 6.61
C GLY A 59 -22.11 15.28 7.63
N GLY A 60 -20.99 14.56 7.70
CA GLY A 60 -20.81 13.43 8.61
C GLY A 60 -21.31 12.08 8.08
N GLU A 61 -22.07 12.07 6.99
CA GLU A 61 -22.64 10.85 6.42
C GLU A 61 -21.93 10.41 5.15
N TRP A 62 -21.67 9.11 5.04
CA TRP A 62 -21.17 8.51 3.82
C TRP A 62 -22.24 8.53 2.73
N ARG A 63 -21.87 9.06 1.56
CA ARG A 63 -22.69 8.96 0.35
C ARG A 63 -22.61 7.55 -0.24
N PRO A 64 -23.54 7.17 -1.13
CA PRO A 64 -23.48 5.90 -1.85
C PRO A 64 -22.17 5.72 -2.63
N TRP A 65 -21.81 4.47 -2.90
CA TRP A 65 -20.65 4.11 -3.70
C TRP A 65 -20.83 4.54 -5.16
N GLU A 66 -19.81 5.19 -5.72
CA GLU A 66 -19.64 5.43 -7.16
C GLU A 66 -18.53 4.54 -7.72
N ILE A 67 -18.66 4.15 -8.99
CA ILE A 67 -17.63 3.35 -9.67
C ILE A 67 -16.60 4.27 -10.29
N VAL A 68 -15.36 4.14 -9.84
CA VAL A 68 -14.22 4.93 -10.33
C VAL A 68 -13.55 4.22 -11.50
N VAL A 69 -13.29 2.91 -11.34
CA VAL A 69 -12.67 2.07 -12.37
C VAL A 69 -13.44 0.76 -12.45
N ALA A 70 -13.80 0.35 -13.66
CA ALA A 70 -14.30 -0.98 -13.93
C ALA A 70 -13.33 -1.67 -14.89
N ALA A 71 -12.62 -2.70 -14.41
CA ALA A 71 -11.71 -3.44 -15.26
C ALA A 71 -12.53 -4.25 -16.29
N PRO A 72 -12.04 -4.37 -17.54
CA PRO A 72 -12.64 -5.27 -18.52
C PRO A 72 -12.68 -6.73 -18.03
N PRO A 73 -13.56 -7.59 -18.58
CA PRO A 73 -13.60 -9.01 -18.25
C PRO A 73 -12.22 -9.68 -18.37
N GLY A 74 -11.83 -10.46 -17.35
CA GLY A 74 -10.52 -11.11 -17.27
C GLY A 74 -9.36 -10.19 -16.86
N GLN A 75 -9.60 -8.90 -16.67
CA GLN A 75 -8.63 -7.92 -16.19
C GLN A 75 -8.95 -7.48 -14.75
N MET A 76 -7.99 -6.81 -14.15
CA MET A 76 -7.95 -6.45 -12.74
C MET A 76 -7.54 -5.00 -12.57
N ALA A 77 -8.12 -4.36 -11.56
CA ALA A 77 -7.74 -3.05 -11.05
C ALA A 77 -7.87 -3.08 -9.52
N LEU A 78 -6.77 -2.90 -8.79
CA LEU A 78 -6.72 -2.95 -7.32
C LEU A 78 -6.19 -1.62 -6.78
N ALA A 79 -6.99 -0.95 -5.95
CA ALA A 79 -6.63 0.33 -5.34
C ALA A 79 -5.39 0.14 -4.45
N SER A 80 -4.44 1.06 -4.53
CA SER A 80 -3.24 1.03 -3.69
C SER A 80 -3.20 2.18 -2.70
N SER A 81 -3.29 3.43 -3.18
CA SER A 81 -3.10 4.60 -2.32
C SER A 81 -3.76 5.85 -2.87
N LEU A 82 -4.05 6.80 -1.97
CA LEU A 82 -4.44 8.16 -2.32
C LEU A 82 -3.22 9.08 -2.13
N SER A 83 -3.03 10.02 -3.05
CA SER A 83 -2.06 11.11 -2.86
C SER A 83 -2.34 11.88 -1.57
N PRO A 84 -1.34 12.53 -0.97
CA PRO A 84 -1.51 13.23 0.30
C PRO A 84 -2.62 14.28 0.33
N ASP A 85 -2.86 14.94 -0.79
CA ASP A 85 -3.91 15.94 -0.99
C ASP A 85 -5.27 15.32 -1.37
N GLY A 86 -5.35 14.01 -1.58
CA GLY A 86 -6.57 13.29 -1.94
C GLY A 86 -7.05 13.54 -3.38
N THR A 87 -6.24 14.17 -4.22
CA THR A 87 -6.60 14.52 -5.61
C THR A 87 -6.24 13.43 -6.61
N ARG A 88 -5.51 12.39 -6.20
CA ARG A 88 -5.16 11.25 -7.06
C ARG A 88 -5.34 9.95 -6.33
N LEU A 89 -5.92 8.99 -7.04
CA LEU A 89 -5.90 7.58 -6.67
C LEU A 89 -4.89 6.86 -7.54
N TYR A 90 -3.93 6.22 -6.88
CA TYR A 90 -3.03 5.25 -7.48
C TYR A 90 -3.60 3.85 -7.29
N PHE A 91 -3.45 3.03 -8.32
CA PHE A 91 -3.91 1.65 -8.32
C PHE A 91 -3.06 0.81 -9.24
N GLU A 92 -3.03 -0.50 -9.00
CA GLU A 92 -2.37 -1.45 -9.90
C GLU A 92 -3.40 -2.06 -10.84
N ALA A 93 -3.02 -2.26 -12.10
CA ALA A 93 -3.90 -2.89 -13.06
C ALA A 93 -3.13 -3.59 -14.16
N ASN A 94 -3.68 -4.71 -14.62
CA ASN A 94 -3.29 -5.35 -15.88
C ASN A 94 -4.23 -4.90 -17.03
N MET A 95 -4.79 -3.70 -16.90
CA MET A 95 -5.71 -3.14 -17.88
C MET A 95 -4.95 -2.82 -19.16
N ARG A 96 -5.44 -3.30 -20.31
CA ARG A 96 -4.74 -3.13 -21.58
C ARG A 96 -5.29 -1.95 -22.35
N THR A 97 -4.54 -0.86 -22.40
CA THR A 97 -4.76 0.18 -23.43
C THR A 97 -4.09 -0.25 -24.73
N PRO A 98 -4.50 0.31 -25.89
CA PRO A 98 -3.78 0.08 -27.15
C PRO A 98 -2.27 0.40 -27.06
N ALA A 99 -1.87 1.31 -26.17
CA ALA A 99 -0.47 1.69 -25.98
C ALA A 99 0.41 0.61 -25.31
N VAL A 100 -0.18 -0.37 -24.60
CA VAL A 100 0.53 -1.45 -23.89
C VAL A 100 0.00 -2.84 -24.30
N ALA A 101 -0.53 -2.95 -25.52
CA ALA A 101 -1.09 -4.21 -26.01
C ALA A 101 -0.03 -5.32 -26.07
N GLY A 102 -0.38 -6.52 -25.59
CA GLY A 102 0.47 -7.72 -25.69
C GLY A 102 1.38 -8.00 -24.48
N ARG A 103 1.41 -7.13 -23.47
CA ARG A 103 2.10 -7.39 -22.19
C ARG A 103 1.20 -8.20 -21.25
N ASP A 104 1.80 -8.96 -20.33
CA ASP A 104 1.11 -9.80 -19.31
C ASP A 104 1.36 -9.34 -17.86
N ASP A 105 2.11 -8.26 -17.69
CA ASP A 105 2.43 -7.58 -16.44
C ASP A 105 1.28 -6.77 -15.82
N SER A 106 1.46 -6.34 -14.57
CA SER A 106 0.62 -5.34 -13.91
C SER A 106 1.37 -4.02 -13.79
N ASP A 107 0.75 -2.92 -14.21
CA ASP A 107 1.36 -1.59 -14.15
C ASP A 107 0.79 -0.76 -12.99
N ALA A 108 1.50 0.32 -12.64
CA ALA A 108 0.96 1.39 -11.82
C ALA A 108 0.12 2.36 -12.67
N TRP A 109 -1.09 2.63 -12.20
CA TRP A 109 -2.08 3.52 -12.83
C TRP A 109 -2.48 4.66 -11.89
N VAL A 110 -3.05 5.70 -12.50
CA VAL A 110 -3.60 6.85 -11.79
C VAL A 110 -4.93 7.29 -12.37
N VAL A 111 -5.81 7.75 -11.49
CA VAL A 111 -6.99 8.53 -11.83
C VAL A 111 -7.01 9.80 -10.98
N GLU A 112 -7.22 10.95 -11.63
CA GLU A 112 -7.35 12.24 -10.94
C GLU A 112 -8.77 12.36 -10.36
N HIS A 113 -8.89 13.00 -9.20
CA HIS A 113 -10.12 13.31 -8.51
C HIS A 113 -10.17 14.82 -8.27
N THR A 114 -11.08 15.49 -8.97
CA THR A 114 -11.23 16.94 -8.94
C THR A 114 -12.61 17.32 -8.40
N ALA A 115 -12.89 18.62 -8.26
CA ALA A 115 -14.24 19.09 -7.93
C ALA A 115 -15.31 18.63 -8.95
N ALA A 116 -14.92 18.35 -10.20
CA ALA A 116 -15.80 17.83 -11.24
C ALA A 116 -16.04 16.30 -11.14
N GLY A 117 -15.37 15.62 -10.21
CA GLY A 117 -15.40 14.16 -10.06
C GLY A 117 -14.12 13.48 -10.52
N TRP A 118 -14.23 12.16 -10.74
CA TRP A 118 -13.14 11.30 -11.19
C TRP A 118 -12.86 11.47 -12.69
N GLY A 119 -11.57 11.55 -13.04
CA GLY A 119 -11.11 11.58 -14.42
C GLY A 119 -11.07 10.21 -15.08
N GLN A 120 -10.43 10.14 -16.26
CA GLN A 120 -10.17 8.87 -16.94
C GLN A 120 -8.93 8.19 -16.35
N PRO A 121 -8.97 6.86 -16.09
CA PRO A 121 -7.80 6.13 -15.64
C PRO A 121 -6.75 6.06 -16.75
N ARG A 122 -5.47 6.22 -16.37
CA ARG A 122 -4.33 6.10 -17.28
C ARG A 122 -3.15 5.42 -16.59
N PRO A 123 -2.27 4.72 -17.32
CA PRO A 123 -1.02 4.25 -16.76
C PRO A 123 -0.16 5.46 -16.35
N ILE A 124 0.72 5.27 -15.36
CA ILE A 124 1.69 6.29 -14.96
C ILE A 124 2.68 6.56 -16.09
N GLY A 125 3.07 5.51 -16.82
CA GLY A 125 4.05 5.56 -17.90
C GLY A 125 5.50 5.60 -17.40
N ALA A 126 6.43 5.71 -18.36
CA ALA A 126 7.85 5.79 -18.07
C ALA A 126 8.19 7.02 -17.18
N PRO A 127 9.17 6.94 -16.27
CA PRO A 127 10.11 5.82 -16.06
C PRO A 127 9.60 4.75 -15.06
N TRP A 128 8.32 4.81 -14.66
CA TRP A 128 7.78 3.93 -13.62
C TRP A 128 7.25 2.63 -14.19
N ASP A 129 6.52 2.71 -15.31
CA ASP A 129 6.07 1.57 -16.13
C ASP A 129 7.27 0.91 -16.82
N THR A 130 7.49 -0.36 -16.50
CA THR A 130 8.51 -1.22 -17.10
C THR A 130 7.89 -2.57 -17.47
N PRO A 131 8.47 -3.39 -18.36
CA PRO A 131 7.93 -4.74 -18.66
C PRO A 131 7.84 -5.73 -17.49
N ALA A 132 8.23 -5.30 -16.28
CA ALA A 132 8.06 -6.04 -15.04
C ALA A 132 6.74 -5.66 -14.37
N ASN A 133 6.40 -6.30 -13.25
CA ASN A 133 5.24 -5.87 -12.50
C ASN A 133 5.58 -4.67 -11.62
N GLU A 134 4.67 -3.70 -11.56
CA GLU A 134 4.68 -2.55 -10.66
C GLU A 134 3.42 -2.52 -9.80
N HIS A 135 3.63 -2.50 -8.49
CA HIS A 135 2.56 -2.62 -7.51
C HIS A 135 2.63 -1.55 -6.44
N ALA A 136 1.47 -1.28 -5.85
CA ALA A 136 1.32 -0.51 -4.63
C ALA A 136 2.06 0.85 -4.62
N MET A 137 1.97 1.61 -5.71
CA MET A 137 2.52 2.98 -5.74
C MET A 137 1.90 3.83 -4.62
N SER A 138 2.76 4.54 -3.88
CA SER A 138 2.41 5.50 -2.84
C SER A 138 3.25 6.77 -2.95
N THR A 139 2.70 7.90 -2.48
CA THR A 139 3.31 9.23 -2.59
C THR A 139 3.24 9.99 -1.27
N ALA A 140 4.19 10.91 -1.07
CA ALA A 140 4.29 11.78 0.09
C ALA A 140 4.29 13.28 -0.30
N THR A 141 4.01 14.14 0.69
CA THR A 141 3.90 15.60 0.50
C THR A 141 5.22 16.26 0.10
N ASP A 142 6.35 15.64 0.45
CA ASP A 142 7.69 16.06 0.05
C ASP A 142 8.01 15.72 -1.42
N GLY A 143 7.08 15.10 -2.14
CA GLY A 143 7.23 14.65 -3.52
C GLY A 143 7.73 13.21 -3.66
N THR A 144 8.18 12.58 -2.56
CA THR A 144 8.68 11.21 -2.60
C THR A 144 7.62 10.24 -3.12
N VAL A 145 8.03 9.33 -3.99
CA VAL A 145 7.19 8.26 -4.54
C VAL A 145 7.91 6.94 -4.34
N CYS A 146 7.16 5.92 -3.92
CA CYS A 146 7.66 4.56 -3.78
C CYS A 146 6.67 3.56 -4.39
N LEU A 147 7.19 2.44 -4.88
CA LEU A 147 6.41 1.26 -5.29
C LEU A 147 7.23 0.00 -5.03
N ASN A 148 6.60 -1.18 -5.13
CA ASN A 148 7.37 -2.41 -5.31
C ASN A 148 7.32 -2.88 -6.76
N SER A 149 8.42 -3.45 -7.24
CA SER A 149 8.53 -3.96 -8.61
C SER A 149 9.32 -5.25 -8.69
N THR A 150 9.02 -6.05 -9.72
CA THR A 150 9.76 -7.28 -10.07
C THR A 150 10.83 -7.04 -11.12
N ARG A 151 11.24 -5.78 -11.35
CA ARG A 151 12.26 -5.41 -12.34
C ARG A 151 13.63 -6.00 -12.00
N GLU A 152 14.43 -6.22 -13.04
CA GLU A 152 15.80 -6.71 -12.90
C GLU A 152 16.68 -5.74 -12.08
N GLY A 153 17.70 -6.29 -11.42
CA GLY A 153 18.61 -5.54 -10.55
C GLY A 153 18.13 -5.39 -9.10
N GLY A 154 16.97 -5.98 -8.77
CA GLY A 154 16.46 -6.14 -7.41
C GLY A 154 17.27 -7.14 -6.55
N ARG A 155 16.90 -7.24 -5.27
CA ARG A 155 17.48 -8.21 -4.32
C ARG A 155 16.66 -9.49 -4.23
N GLY A 156 15.36 -9.41 -4.51
CA GLY A 156 14.41 -10.52 -4.43
C GLY A 156 13.45 -10.51 -5.62
N ALA A 157 12.29 -11.15 -5.47
CA ALA A 157 11.28 -11.15 -6.54
C ALA A 157 10.51 -9.83 -6.57
N ASN A 158 10.12 -9.29 -5.41
CA ASN A 158 9.54 -7.97 -5.26
C ASN A 158 10.48 -7.12 -4.42
N ASP A 159 10.81 -5.94 -4.94
CA ASP A 159 11.73 -5.01 -4.31
C ASP A 159 11.16 -3.60 -4.26
N ILE A 160 11.56 -2.82 -3.27
CA ILE A 160 11.07 -1.46 -3.05
C ILE A 160 11.95 -0.47 -3.80
N TYR A 161 11.32 0.29 -4.70
CA TYR A 161 11.96 1.36 -5.45
C TYR A 161 11.33 2.69 -5.09
N CYS A 162 12.17 3.71 -4.91
CA CYS A 162 11.72 5.06 -4.58
C CYS A 162 12.43 6.12 -5.42
N SER A 163 11.79 7.29 -5.51
CA SER A 163 12.28 8.48 -6.19
C SER A 163 11.80 9.72 -5.44
N PRO A 164 12.55 10.84 -5.43
CA PRO A 164 12.08 12.08 -4.82
C PRO A 164 10.97 12.77 -5.64
N SER A 165 10.65 12.30 -6.85
CA SER A 165 9.48 12.76 -7.61
C SER A 165 9.08 11.76 -8.71
N LEU A 166 7.83 11.86 -9.21
CA LEU A 166 7.37 11.11 -10.38
C LEU A 166 8.17 11.41 -11.66
N ALA A 167 8.84 12.56 -11.75
CA ALA A 167 9.60 12.95 -12.94
C ALA A 167 10.97 12.27 -13.05
N LEU A 168 11.41 11.57 -11.99
CA LEU A 168 12.72 10.97 -11.90
C LEU A 168 12.61 9.45 -11.85
N SER A 169 13.57 8.77 -12.48
CA SER A 169 13.64 7.31 -12.47
C SER A 169 13.72 6.78 -11.03
N PRO A 170 12.92 5.77 -10.67
CA PRO A 170 12.99 5.19 -9.35
C PRO A 170 14.25 4.35 -9.18
N THR A 171 14.77 4.35 -7.97
CA THR A 171 16.01 3.65 -7.58
C THR A 171 15.70 2.61 -6.52
N LEU A 172 16.40 1.47 -6.59
CA LEU A 172 16.28 0.41 -5.59
C LEU A 172 16.68 0.95 -4.21
N VAL A 173 15.78 0.83 -3.24
CA VAL A 173 16.10 1.19 -1.85
C VAL A 173 16.67 -0.04 -1.14
N SER A 174 17.97 -0.22 -1.29
CA SER A 174 18.72 -1.35 -0.70
C SER A 174 18.47 -1.55 0.81
N ALA A 175 18.27 -0.50 1.59
CA ALA A 175 17.97 -0.65 3.03
C ALA A 175 16.60 -1.30 3.30
N LEU A 176 15.64 -1.09 2.40
CA LEU A 176 14.26 -1.60 2.50
C LEU A 176 14.07 -2.93 1.78
N SER A 177 15.01 -3.35 0.93
CA SER A 177 14.95 -4.57 0.11
C SER A 177 15.85 -5.71 0.64
N SER A 178 15.46 -6.95 0.38
CA SER A 178 16.11 -8.18 0.82
C SER A 178 16.02 -9.30 -0.23
N PRO A 179 16.69 -10.45 0.00
CA PRO A 179 16.48 -11.65 -0.82
C PRO A 179 15.08 -12.26 -0.73
N ALA A 180 14.24 -11.79 0.20
CA ALA A 180 12.85 -12.20 0.33
C ALA A 180 11.97 -11.36 -0.64
N GLN A 181 10.65 -11.45 -0.49
CA GLN A 181 9.71 -10.57 -1.17
C GLN A 181 9.37 -9.38 -0.26
N ASP A 182 9.57 -8.17 -0.78
CA ASP A 182 9.27 -6.92 -0.09
C ASP A 182 8.25 -6.14 -0.92
N ALA A 183 7.01 -6.08 -0.43
CA ALA A 183 5.87 -5.66 -1.23
C ALA A 183 4.94 -4.71 -0.47
N PHE A 184 4.05 -4.08 -1.23
CA PHE A 184 3.01 -3.19 -0.72
C PHE A 184 3.54 -2.00 0.10
N PRO A 185 4.54 -1.23 -0.39
CA PRO A 185 5.07 -0.09 0.36
C PRO A 185 4.06 1.06 0.42
N VAL A 186 3.80 1.55 1.63
CA VAL A 186 3.01 2.75 1.88
C VAL A 186 3.84 3.80 2.60
N LEU A 187 3.95 4.97 1.99
CA LEU A 187 4.53 6.15 2.61
C LEU A 187 3.54 6.81 3.57
N SER A 188 4.06 7.29 4.70
CA SER A 188 3.34 8.31 5.48
C SER A 188 3.18 9.60 4.67
N ALA A 189 2.22 10.44 5.05
CA ALA A 189 1.95 11.70 4.35
C ALA A 189 3.19 12.61 4.28
N ARG A 190 4.08 12.56 5.29
CA ARG A 190 5.31 13.38 5.34
C ARG A 190 6.51 12.75 4.63
N GLY A 191 6.43 11.48 4.22
CA GLY A 191 7.54 10.79 3.54
C GLY A 191 8.71 10.39 4.46
N ASP A 192 8.55 10.53 5.78
CA ASP A 192 9.57 10.17 6.78
C ASP A 192 9.43 8.73 7.31
N VAL A 193 8.43 8.00 6.80
CA VAL A 193 8.11 6.62 7.19
C VAL A 193 7.61 5.86 5.98
N LEU A 194 8.02 4.60 5.90
CA LEU A 194 7.49 3.63 4.98
C LEU A 194 7.14 2.35 5.74
N ILE A 195 5.92 1.86 5.54
CA ILE A 195 5.46 0.55 6.00
C ILE A 195 5.33 -0.36 4.78
N PHE A 196 5.70 -1.63 4.91
CA PHE A 196 5.60 -2.61 3.83
C PHE A 196 5.39 -4.01 4.42
N ALA A 197 4.89 -4.94 3.59
CA ALA A 197 4.80 -6.34 3.96
C ALA A 197 6.02 -7.11 3.43
N SER A 198 6.47 -8.09 4.19
CA SER A 198 7.61 -8.91 3.79
C SER A 198 7.55 -10.33 4.35
N ASN A 199 8.00 -11.29 3.56
CA ASN A 199 8.19 -12.69 3.98
C ASN A 199 9.64 -13.01 4.39
N ARG A 200 10.38 -12.00 4.87
CA ARG A 200 11.71 -12.19 5.46
C ARG A 200 11.67 -13.21 6.61
N PRO A 201 12.70 -14.05 6.77
CA PRO A 201 12.75 -15.03 7.84
C PRO A 201 12.83 -14.37 9.22
N GLY A 202 12.27 -15.03 10.24
CA GLY A 202 12.27 -14.56 11.63
C GLY A 202 11.03 -13.74 12.02
N GLY A 203 10.03 -13.67 11.14
CA GLY A 203 8.72 -13.09 11.42
C GLY A 203 7.78 -13.98 12.24
N PHE A 204 6.54 -13.53 12.42
CA PHE A 204 5.47 -14.21 13.15
C PHE A 204 4.65 -15.13 12.24
N GLY A 205 4.39 -14.71 11.00
CA GLY A 205 3.60 -15.42 9.99
C GLY A 205 4.38 -15.70 8.70
N GLY A 206 3.65 -15.93 7.61
CA GLY A 206 4.25 -16.04 6.27
C GLY A 206 4.63 -14.68 5.70
N TRP A 207 3.80 -13.66 5.94
CA TRP A 207 4.05 -12.26 5.65
C TRP A 207 3.79 -11.39 6.87
N ASP A 208 4.75 -10.53 7.20
CA ASP A 208 4.68 -9.61 8.32
C ASP A 208 4.78 -8.17 7.84
N LEU A 209 4.23 -7.21 8.59
CA LEU A 209 4.44 -5.79 8.38
C LEU A 209 5.73 -5.29 9.05
N TYR A 210 6.49 -4.50 8.30
CA TYR A 210 7.70 -3.84 8.73
C TYR A 210 7.57 -2.33 8.53
N ALA A 211 8.23 -1.56 9.39
CA ALA A 211 8.33 -0.11 9.26
C ALA A 211 9.78 0.35 9.23
N SER A 212 10.07 1.36 8.42
CA SER A 212 11.36 2.04 8.39
C SER A 212 11.17 3.55 8.45
N ARG A 213 12.11 4.22 9.13
CA ARG A 213 12.19 5.67 9.25
C ARG A 213 13.18 6.22 8.26
N ARG A 214 12.90 7.39 7.69
CA ARG A 214 13.83 8.13 6.85
C ARG A 214 14.45 9.27 7.64
N GLU A 215 15.75 9.20 7.85
CA GLU A 215 16.52 10.20 8.60
C GLU A 215 17.66 10.73 7.73
N ALA A 216 17.78 12.06 7.65
CA ALA A 216 18.76 12.74 6.79
C ALA A 216 18.77 12.19 5.34
N GLY A 217 17.59 11.89 4.79
CA GLY A 217 17.42 11.38 3.43
C GLY A 217 17.63 9.88 3.25
N THR A 218 18.08 9.14 4.28
CA THR A 218 18.37 7.70 4.22
C THR A 218 17.35 6.90 5.01
N TRP A 219 16.93 5.76 4.48
CA TRP A 219 16.07 4.80 5.19
C TRP A 219 16.88 3.98 6.20
N ALA A 220 16.42 3.94 7.45
CA ALA A 220 16.95 3.08 8.48
C ALA A 220 16.61 1.60 8.20
N PRO A 221 17.33 0.63 8.82
CA PRO A 221 16.93 -0.77 8.76
C PRO A 221 15.47 -0.95 9.21
N PRO A 222 14.67 -1.73 8.48
CA PRO A 222 13.26 -1.91 8.82
C PRO A 222 13.10 -2.73 10.10
N VAL A 223 12.11 -2.35 10.90
CA VAL A 223 11.73 -3.01 12.16
C VAL A 223 10.41 -3.73 11.96
N ASN A 224 10.35 -5.01 12.36
CA ASN A 224 9.12 -5.79 12.37
C ASN A 224 8.13 -5.18 13.38
N LEU A 225 6.86 -4.97 12.98
CA LEU A 225 5.88 -4.28 13.84
C LEU A 225 5.43 -5.10 15.06
N GLY A 226 5.76 -6.40 15.12
CA GLY A 226 5.50 -7.26 16.26
C GLY A 226 4.00 -7.44 16.58
N ALA A 227 3.73 -8.20 17.63
CA ALA A 227 2.35 -8.37 18.12
C ALA A 227 1.80 -7.05 18.74
N PRO A 228 0.49 -6.76 18.61
CA PRO A 228 -0.55 -7.58 17.99
C PRO A 228 -0.74 -7.30 16.49
N VAL A 229 0.12 -6.49 15.86
CA VAL A 229 0.02 -6.17 14.43
C VAL A 229 0.36 -7.41 13.62
N ASN A 230 1.54 -7.98 13.83
CA ASN A 230 1.96 -9.22 13.20
C ASN A 230 1.51 -10.42 14.02
N THR A 231 1.01 -11.46 13.35
CA THR A 231 0.51 -12.68 13.97
C THR A 231 0.99 -13.91 13.21
N ALA A 232 0.51 -15.11 13.57
CA ALA A 232 0.78 -16.31 12.78
C ALA A 232 0.03 -16.36 11.43
N ALA A 233 -0.80 -15.35 11.15
CA ALA A 233 -1.43 -15.14 9.85
C ALA A 233 -0.52 -14.27 8.96
N ASP A 234 -0.90 -14.10 7.70
CA ASP A 234 -0.25 -13.15 6.80
C ASP A 234 -0.86 -11.76 6.98
N GLU A 235 -0.01 -10.75 7.14
CA GLU A 235 -0.37 -9.34 7.16
C GLU A 235 0.11 -8.60 5.90
N LEU A 236 -0.84 -8.06 5.13
CA LEU A 236 -0.64 -7.59 3.74
C LEU A 236 -1.35 -6.25 3.48
N ASN A 237 -1.02 -5.63 2.33
CA ASN A 237 -1.67 -4.42 1.81
C ASN A 237 -1.84 -3.31 2.86
N PRO A 238 -0.76 -2.89 3.55
CA PRO A 238 -0.86 -1.83 4.54
C PRO A 238 -1.26 -0.52 3.85
N TRP A 239 -2.09 0.24 4.55
CA TRP A 239 -2.47 1.59 4.24
C TRP A 239 -2.33 2.45 5.49
N LEU A 240 -1.86 3.68 5.32
CA LEU A 240 -1.50 4.58 6.41
C LEU A 240 -2.13 5.96 6.22
N ASP A 241 -2.78 6.46 7.27
CA ASP A 241 -2.98 7.90 7.48
C ASP A 241 -2.23 8.38 8.74
N ASP A 242 -2.40 9.65 9.10
CA ASP A 242 -1.68 10.24 10.23
C ASP A 242 -2.04 9.62 11.59
N GLN A 243 -3.12 8.84 11.67
CA GLN A 243 -3.67 8.30 12.93
C GLN A 243 -3.89 6.80 12.92
N ARG A 244 -3.86 6.15 11.76
CA ARG A 244 -4.32 4.77 11.59
C ARG A 244 -3.47 4.02 10.58
N LEU A 245 -3.14 2.79 10.96
CA LEU A 245 -2.64 1.74 10.07
C LEU A 245 -3.81 0.80 9.79
N VAL A 246 -4.17 0.60 8.53
CA VAL A 246 -5.12 -0.43 8.10
C VAL A 246 -4.37 -1.46 7.27
N PHE A 247 -4.68 -2.73 7.45
CA PHE A 247 -4.04 -3.81 6.71
C PHE A 247 -4.98 -5.01 6.59
N VAL A 248 -4.64 -5.92 5.68
CA VAL A 248 -5.28 -7.23 5.58
C VAL A 248 -4.58 -8.18 6.53
N ARG A 249 -5.35 -8.93 7.29
CA ARG A 249 -4.90 -10.15 7.95
C ARG A 249 -5.58 -11.35 7.31
N THR A 250 -4.81 -12.37 6.96
CA THR A 250 -5.35 -13.56 6.29
C THR A 250 -4.61 -14.84 6.64
N ARG A 251 -5.32 -15.96 6.79
CA ARG A 251 -4.69 -17.29 6.91
C ARG A 251 -4.69 -18.07 5.59
N ASP A 252 -5.57 -17.67 4.68
CA ASP A 252 -5.73 -18.20 3.34
C ASP A 252 -6.59 -17.21 2.54
N ALA A 253 -6.51 -17.24 1.21
CA ALA A 253 -7.22 -16.27 0.36
C ALA A 253 -8.75 -16.23 0.56
N ALA A 254 -9.36 -17.22 1.23
CA ALA A 254 -10.79 -17.23 1.52
C ALA A 254 -11.16 -16.59 2.88
N ARG A 255 -10.18 -16.19 3.69
CA ARG A 255 -10.36 -15.69 5.07
C ARG A 255 -9.59 -14.41 5.34
N GLU A 256 -9.75 -13.43 4.47
CA GLU A 256 -9.22 -12.08 4.64
C GLU A 256 -10.08 -11.25 5.58
N VAL A 257 -9.44 -10.50 6.48
CA VAL A 257 -10.08 -9.54 7.38
C VAL A 257 -9.32 -8.22 7.33
N LEU A 258 -10.05 -7.11 7.22
CA LEU A 258 -9.48 -5.78 7.38
C LEU A 258 -9.31 -5.44 8.85
N VAL A 259 -8.08 -5.09 9.21
CA VAL A 259 -7.68 -4.75 10.57
C VAL A 259 -7.21 -3.31 10.59
N GLN A 260 -7.75 -2.51 11.52
CA GLN A 260 -7.30 -1.15 11.78
C GLN A 260 -6.61 -1.08 13.14
N ALA A 261 -5.43 -0.47 13.22
CA ALA A 261 -4.76 -0.15 14.47
C ALA A 261 -4.49 1.36 14.57
N PRO A 262 -4.55 1.96 15.78
CA PRO A 262 -4.00 3.28 16.01
C PRO A 262 -2.55 3.33 15.56
N TRP A 263 -2.24 4.33 14.74
CA TRP A 263 -0.88 4.61 14.33
C TRP A 263 -0.35 5.78 15.14
N ALA A 264 0.73 5.51 15.85
CA ALA A 264 1.64 6.51 16.36
C ALA A 264 3.04 6.05 16.00
N MET A 265 3.86 7.01 15.59
CA MET A 265 5.24 6.72 15.26
C MET A 265 5.96 6.05 16.44
N PRO A 266 6.58 4.85 16.27
CA PRO A 266 7.45 4.26 17.29
C PRO A 266 8.48 5.29 17.73
N ALA A 267 8.67 5.56 19.03
CA ALA A 267 9.77 6.44 19.44
C ALA A 267 11.12 5.93 18.88
N PRO A 268 12.13 6.79 18.68
CA PRO A 268 13.47 6.34 18.30
C PRO A 268 14.13 5.50 19.41
#